data_AF-A0A1F3BKY7-F1
#
_entry.id   AF-A0A1F3BKY7-F1
#
_cell.length_a   1.000
_cell.length_b   1.000
_cell.length_c   1.000
_cell.angle_alpha   90.00
_cell.angle_beta   90.00
_cell.angle_gamma   90.00
#
_symmetry.space_group_name_H-M   'P 1'
#
loop_
_entity.id
_entity.type
_entity.pdbx_description
1 polymer ?
#
loop_
_entity_poly.entity_id
_entity_poly.type
_entity_poly.pdbx_seq_one_letter_code
_entity_poly.pdbx_strand_id
1 'polypeptide(L)'
;MRLEIDHCEFPDDRLYDLDNNVWIRIDEKKVATLGITSVHAALAGKLKQVKFKPLETFLERGRSVATIESIKYFGAVRTPITGKLIEVNSALESKGEIASNHPYDEGWFVRIQPSQLDEEIRILTQPRTNEEKIRSQIRELRVRCFKAFPDYEMWEIGVDCAAVLVRLNELVNQIAINEVVHIISDDPTADIEMVRWSDQTGQGVLESRPEGKLTHFIVRKVK
;
A
#
# COMPACT_ATOMS: atom_id res chain seq x y z
N MET A 1 3.54 4.93 17.93
CA MET A 1 2.47 3.91 17.96
C MET A 1 1.84 3.88 16.58
N ARG A 2 1.53 2.70 16.03
CA ARG A 2 0.84 2.55 14.74
C ARG A 2 -0.60 2.17 15.02
N LEU A 3 -1.55 2.97 14.54
CA LEU A 3 -2.96 2.62 14.55
C LEU A 3 -3.27 1.76 13.33
N GLU A 4 -4.13 0.76 13.49
CA GLU A 4 -4.63 -0.06 12.38
C GLU A 4 -6.14 0.15 12.25
N ILE A 5 -6.62 0.46 11.04
CA ILE A 5 -8.04 0.64 10.74
C ILE A 5 -8.36 -0.21 9.51
N ASP A 6 -9.22 -1.22 9.66
CA ASP A 6 -9.57 -2.19 8.61
C ASP A 6 -8.32 -2.75 7.88
N HIS A 7 -7.29 -3.10 8.66
CA HIS A 7 -5.98 -3.62 8.22
C HIS A 7 -5.07 -2.63 7.47
N CYS A 8 -5.49 -1.38 7.33
CA CYS A 8 -4.62 -0.32 6.84
C CYS A 8 -3.88 0.33 8.01
N GLU A 9 -2.56 0.50 7.88
CA GLU A 9 -1.73 1.15 8.89
C GLU A 9 -1.85 2.68 8.81
N PHE A 10 -1.81 3.32 9.98
CA PHE A 10 -1.75 4.77 10.15
C PHE A 10 -0.86 5.11 11.35
N PRO A 11 0.46 5.30 11.16
CA PRO A 11 1.34 5.80 12.21
C PRO A 11 0.86 7.14 12.80
N ASP A 12 0.98 7.30 14.13
CA ASP A 12 0.52 8.50 14.84
C ASP A 12 1.49 9.69 14.76
N ASP A 13 2.69 9.49 14.22
CA ASP A 13 3.79 10.46 14.18
C ASP A 13 3.76 11.41 12.97
N ARG A 14 2.65 11.39 12.21
CA ARG A 14 2.48 12.12 10.95
C ARG A 14 1.03 12.59 10.79
N LEU A 15 0.85 13.55 9.89
CA LEU A 15 -0.46 14.12 9.56
C LEU A 15 -0.92 13.62 8.20
N TYR A 16 -2.23 13.60 7.98
CA TYR A 16 -2.84 12.96 6.81
C TYR A 16 -3.73 13.93 6.05
N ASP A 17 -3.63 13.88 4.73
CA ASP A 17 -4.66 14.39 3.82
C ASP A 17 -5.43 13.17 3.30
N LEU A 18 -6.57 12.91 3.92
CA LEU A 18 -7.42 11.76 3.63
C LEU A 18 -8.04 11.85 2.23
N ASP A 19 -8.30 13.06 1.73
CA ASP A 19 -8.96 13.24 0.45
C ASP A 19 -8.00 12.91 -0.70
N ASN A 20 -6.70 13.23 -0.55
CA ASN A 20 -5.65 12.87 -1.51
C ASN A 20 -4.91 11.57 -1.18
N ASN A 21 -5.24 10.90 -0.06
CA ASN A 21 -4.58 9.70 0.43
C ASN A 21 -3.04 9.83 0.52
N VAL A 22 -2.58 10.91 1.14
CA VAL A 22 -1.15 11.16 1.41
C VAL A 22 -0.92 11.47 2.88
N TRP A 23 0.31 11.29 3.33
CA TRP A 23 0.74 11.69 4.66
C TRP A 23 1.92 12.66 4.55
N ILE A 24 2.08 13.52 5.55
CA ILE A 24 3.29 14.29 5.77
C ILE A 24 3.83 14.14 7.19
N ARG A 25 5.15 14.09 7.31
CA ARG A 25 5.87 14.20 8.59
C ARG A 25 6.79 15.39 8.54
N ILE A 26 6.66 16.29 9.50
CA ILE A 26 7.44 17.53 9.58
C ILE A 26 8.58 17.31 10.57
N ASP A 27 9.80 17.65 10.17
CA ASP A 27 10.97 17.57 11.05
C ASP A 27 11.21 18.89 11.82
N GLU A 28 12.23 18.89 12.68
CA GLU A 28 12.61 20.06 13.49
C GLU A 28 13.04 21.27 12.65
N LYS A 29 13.45 21.05 11.40
CA LYS A 29 13.84 22.10 10.44
C LYS A 29 12.64 22.60 9.63
N LYS A 30 11.42 22.21 9.98
CA LYS A 30 10.17 22.50 9.27
C LYS A 30 10.16 21.97 7.84
N VAL A 31 10.94 20.93 7.52
CA VAL A 31 10.87 20.24 6.23
C VAL A 31 9.80 19.15 6.32
N ALA A 32 8.89 19.13 5.35
CA ALA A 32 7.83 18.14 5.28
C ALA A 32 8.25 16.99 4.37
N THR A 33 8.37 15.78 4.92
CA THR A 33 8.48 14.54 4.14
C THR A 33 7.07 14.08 3.78
N LEU A 34 6.82 13.78 2.51
CA LEU A 34 5.53 13.31 1.99
C LEU A 34 5.64 11.87 1.51
N GLY A 35 4.60 11.07 1.76
CA GLY A 35 4.41 9.76 1.13
C GLY A 35 2.92 9.46 0.89
N ILE A 36 2.64 8.29 0.33
CA ILE A 36 1.27 7.81 0.12
C ILE A 36 0.79 6.97 1.31
N THR A 37 -0.51 6.96 1.60
CA THR A 37 -1.06 6.12 2.70
C THR A 37 -1.16 4.66 2.30
N SER A 38 -1.33 3.76 3.27
CA SER A 38 -1.69 2.35 3.00
C SER A 38 -2.94 2.22 2.12
N VAL A 39 -3.91 3.13 2.28
CA VAL A 39 -5.12 3.16 1.44
C VAL A 39 -4.76 3.47 -0.02
N HIS A 40 -3.92 4.47 -0.26
CA HIS A 40 -3.45 4.79 -1.61
C HIS A 40 -2.64 3.63 -2.21
N ALA A 41 -1.72 3.05 -1.44
CA ALA A 41 -0.91 1.93 -1.88
C ALA A 41 -1.82 0.76 -2.29
N ALA A 42 -2.82 0.42 -1.46
CA ALA A 42 -3.80 -0.63 -1.73
C ALA A 42 -4.63 -0.36 -3.00
N LEU A 43 -5.06 0.89 -3.20
CA LEU A 43 -5.75 1.31 -4.43
C LEU A 43 -4.87 1.21 -5.67
N ALA A 44 -3.62 1.64 -5.55
CA ALA A 44 -2.68 1.64 -6.66
C ALA A 44 -2.17 0.24 -6.98
N GLY A 45 -2.13 -0.67 -6.00
CA GLY A 45 -1.46 -1.97 -6.13
C GLY A 45 0.07 -1.82 -6.15
N LYS A 46 0.76 -2.86 -6.65
CA LYS A 46 2.23 -2.83 -6.77
C LYS A 46 2.67 -1.83 -7.85
N LEU A 47 3.21 -0.70 -7.44
CA LEU A 47 3.67 0.35 -8.33
C LEU A 47 4.85 -0.12 -9.18
N LYS A 48 4.81 0.21 -10.48
CA LYS A 48 5.87 -0.09 -11.45
C LYS A 48 6.68 1.14 -11.80
N GLN A 49 6.04 2.30 -11.89
CA GLN A 49 6.70 3.53 -12.29
C GLN A 49 6.25 4.69 -11.41
N VAL A 50 7.24 5.49 -10.98
CA VAL A 50 7.04 6.78 -10.31
C VAL A 50 7.83 7.83 -11.08
N LYS A 51 7.18 8.93 -11.45
CA LYS A 51 7.81 10.07 -12.14
C LYS A 51 7.60 11.33 -11.31
N PHE A 52 8.69 11.88 -10.77
CA PHE A 52 8.63 13.10 -9.96
C PHE A 52 8.60 14.38 -10.80
N LYS A 53 8.13 15.47 -10.19
CA LYS A 53 8.41 16.81 -10.68
C LYS A 53 9.90 17.15 -10.49
N PRO A 54 10.47 18.06 -11.31
CA PRO A 54 11.85 18.50 -11.14
C PRO A 54 12.08 19.10 -9.75
N LEU A 55 13.26 18.85 -9.18
CA LEU A 55 13.72 19.57 -7.98
C LEU A 55 13.63 21.08 -8.19
N GLU A 56 13.52 21.80 -7.08
CA GLU A 56 13.36 23.25 -7.02
C GLU A 56 12.02 23.78 -7.55
N THR A 57 11.13 22.91 -8.04
CA THR A 57 9.77 23.30 -8.44
C THR A 57 9.00 23.84 -7.24
N PHE A 58 8.40 25.01 -7.40
CA PHE A 58 7.43 25.53 -6.45
C PHE A 58 6.05 24.91 -6.73
N LEU A 59 5.46 24.29 -5.71
CA LEU A 59 4.19 23.57 -5.81
C LEU A 59 3.17 24.23 -4.88
N GLU A 60 2.01 24.56 -5.43
CA GLU A 60 0.83 24.93 -4.64
C GLU A 60 0.16 23.68 -4.07
N ARG A 61 -0.55 23.83 -2.95
CA ARG A 61 -1.39 22.77 -2.38
C ARG A 61 -2.33 22.17 -3.42
N GLY A 62 -2.45 20.84 -3.40
CA GLY A 62 -3.26 20.05 -4.34
C GLY A 62 -2.58 19.81 -5.70
N ARG A 63 -1.41 20.40 -5.97
CA ARG A 63 -0.65 20.14 -7.20
C ARG A 63 0.10 18.81 -7.09
N SER A 64 0.33 18.19 -8.26
CA SER A 64 1.02 16.90 -8.34
C SER A 64 2.52 17.06 -8.04
N VAL A 65 3.04 16.24 -7.13
CA VAL A 65 4.47 16.04 -6.87
C VAL A 65 5.06 14.94 -7.75
N ALA A 66 4.23 13.95 -8.11
CA ALA A 66 4.60 12.82 -8.93
C ALA A 66 3.40 12.22 -9.66
N THR A 67 3.68 11.46 -10.72
CA THR A 67 2.76 10.53 -11.37
C THR A 67 3.17 9.11 -11.04
N ILE A 68 2.20 8.25 -10.73
CA ILE A 68 2.40 6.85 -10.37
C ILE A 68 1.61 5.93 -11.31
N GLU A 69 2.18 4.78 -11.60
CA GLU A 69 1.59 3.78 -12.49
C GLU A 69 1.84 2.36 -11.98
N SER A 70 0.81 1.53 -12.08
CA SER A 70 0.83 0.08 -11.89
C SER A 70 0.02 -0.59 -13.01
N ILE A 71 -0.12 -1.91 -12.94
CA ILE A 71 -1.02 -2.65 -13.84
C ILE A 71 -2.48 -2.21 -13.68
N LYS A 72 -2.88 -1.82 -12.46
CA LYS A 72 -4.28 -1.56 -12.08
C LYS A 72 -4.60 -0.07 -11.97
N TYR A 73 -3.59 0.81 -12.00
CA TYR A 73 -3.74 2.20 -11.62
C TYR A 73 -2.81 3.14 -12.39
N PHE A 74 -3.33 4.32 -12.75
CA PHE A 74 -2.54 5.45 -13.24
C PHE A 74 -3.08 6.72 -12.60
N GLY A 75 -2.23 7.50 -11.93
CA GLY A 75 -2.70 8.68 -11.20
C GLY A 75 -1.59 9.60 -10.71
N ALA A 76 -1.98 10.64 -10.00
CA ALA A 76 -1.06 11.65 -9.49
C ALA A 76 -1.03 11.65 -7.95
N VAL A 77 0.18 11.71 -7.38
CA VAL A 77 0.38 12.02 -5.96
C VAL A 77 0.40 13.53 -5.83
N ARG A 78 -0.43 14.07 -4.93
CA ARG A 78 -0.63 15.51 -4.75
C ARG A 78 -0.08 15.96 -3.41
N THR A 79 0.56 17.13 -3.37
CA THR A 79 1.02 17.71 -2.11
C THR A 79 -0.16 18.31 -1.35
N PRO A 80 -0.27 18.09 -0.03
CA PRO A 80 -1.30 18.73 0.78
C PRO A 80 -0.87 20.12 1.28
N ILE A 81 0.35 20.56 0.94
CA ILE A 81 0.96 21.82 1.35
C ILE A 81 1.63 22.55 0.19
N THR A 82 1.70 23.87 0.31
CA THR A 82 2.39 24.77 -0.61
C THR A 82 3.85 24.92 -0.21
N GLY A 83 4.77 24.76 -1.16
CA GLY A 83 6.19 24.87 -0.89
C GLY A 83 7.11 24.50 -2.05
N LYS A 84 8.41 24.52 -1.77
CA LYS A 84 9.45 24.18 -2.73
C LYS A 84 9.83 22.70 -2.60
N LEU A 85 9.82 21.97 -3.70
CA LEU A 85 10.31 20.59 -3.76
C LEU A 85 11.84 20.58 -3.66
N ILE A 86 12.39 20.06 -2.56
CA ILE A 86 13.84 20.11 -2.28
C ILE A 86 14.52 18.74 -2.37
N GLU A 87 13.74 17.66 -2.33
CA GLU A 87 14.28 16.30 -2.42
C GLU A 87 13.23 15.35 -2.99
N VAL A 88 13.68 14.35 -3.76
CA VAL A 88 12.87 13.24 -4.26
C VAL A 88 13.53 11.93 -3.88
N ASN A 89 12.73 10.90 -3.60
CA ASN A 89 13.25 9.56 -3.38
C ASN A 89 13.53 8.88 -4.73
N SER A 90 14.72 9.11 -5.29
CA SER A 90 15.12 8.59 -6.59
C SER A 90 15.09 7.05 -6.68
N ALA A 91 15.12 6.34 -5.54
CA ALA A 91 14.97 4.89 -5.54
C ALA A 91 13.63 4.46 -6.17
N LEU A 92 12.56 5.23 -5.94
CA LEU A 92 11.21 4.92 -6.45
C LEU A 92 11.09 5.03 -7.98
N GLU A 93 12.00 5.75 -8.66
CA GLU A 93 12.00 5.82 -10.12
C GLU A 93 12.40 4.47 -10.74
N SER A 94 13.27 3.72 -10.04
CA SER A 94 13.73 2.39 -10.46
C SER A 94 12.99 1.23 -9.78
N LYS A 95 12.45 1.47 -8.57
CA LYS A 95 11.82 0.47 -7.71
C LYS A 95 10.54 1.05 -7.09
N GLY A 96 9.54 1.28 -7.94
CA GLY A 96 8.26 1.87 -7.51
C GLY A 96 7.56 1.05 -6.44
N GLU A 97 7.77 -0.26 -6.41
CA GLU A 97 7.16 -1.20 -5.45
C GLU A 97 7.51 -0.91 -3.99
N ILE A 98 8.62 -0.19 -3.72
CA ILE A 98 8.98 0.25 -2.37
C ILE A 98 7.87 1.13 -1.78
N ALA A 99 7.26 2.01 -2.60
CA ALA A 99 6.16 2.87 -2.16
C ALA A 99 4.90 2.09 -1.80
N SER A 100 4.63 0.96 -2.47
CA SER A 100 3.51 0.08 -2.13
C SER A 100 3.81 -0.75 -0.88
N ASN A 101 5.00 -1.35 -0.80
CA ASN A 101 5.36 -2.29 0.26
C ASN A 101 5.71 -1.63 1.59
N HIS A 102 6.29 -0.42 1.55
CA HIS A 102 6.78 0.31 2.72
C HIS A 102 6.31 1.78 2.72
N PRO A 103 4.99 2.06 2.60
CA PRO A 103 4.45 3.39 2.32
C PRO A 103 4.80 4.44 3.37
N TYR A 104 5.11 4.01 4.61
CA TYR A 104 5.41 4.88 5.74
C TYR A 104 6.88 4.91 6.15
N ASP A 105 7.71 4.05 5.56
CA ASP A 105 9.12 3.86 5.92
C ASP A 105 10.00 4.25 4.71
N GLU A 106 10.47 3.27 3.95
CA GLU A 106 11.34 3.50 2.78
C GLU A 106 10.60 4.14 1.59
N GLY A 107 9.27 4.06 1.57
CA GLY A 107 8.39 4.53 0.49
C GLY A 107 8.00 6.00 0.53
N TRP A 108 8.75 6.86 1.23
CA TRP A 108 8.55 8.31 1.14
C TRP A 108 8.82 8.80 -0.29
N PHE A 109 8.06 9.80 -0.75
CA PHE A 109 8.11 10.28 -2.13
C PHE A 109 9.04 11.49 -2.27
N VAL A 110 8.77 12.53 -1.49
CA VAL A 110 9.44 13.83 -1.65
C VAL A 110 9.64 14.52 -0.31
N ARG A 111 10.58 15.46 -0.25
CA ARG A 111 10.65 16.47 0.81
C ARG A 111 10.37 17.85 0.25
N ILE A 112 9.53 18.60 0.96
CA ILE A 112 9.08 19.93 0.59
C ILE A 112 9.49 20.90 1.70
N GLN A 113 10.11 22.02 1.32
CA GLN A 113 10.27 23.18 2.17
C GLN A 113 8.96 23.98 2.12
N PRO A 114 8.13 23.97 3.18
CA PRO A 114 6.82 24.60 3.15
C PRO A 114 6.94 26.14 3.18
N SER A 115 5.98 26.80 2.56
CA SER A 115 5.88 28.28 2.54
C SER A 115 4.71 28.82 3.38
N GLN A 116 3.67 28.02 3.65
CA GLN A 116 2.44 28.42 4.34
C GLN A 116 1.99 27.40 5.41
N LEU A 117 2.96 26.75 6.06
CA LEU A 117 2.70 25.59 6.93
C LEU A 117 1.70 25.86 8.06
N ASP A 118 1.80 27.00 8.74
CA ASP A 118 1.00 27.29 9.95
C ASP A 118 -0.52 27.37 9.66
N GLU A 119 -0.89 27.72 8.42
CA GLU A 119 -2.27 27.75 7.95
C GLU A 119 -2.71 26.38 7.44
N GLU A 120 -1.94 25.77 6.54
CA GLU A 120 -2.32 24.56 5.83
C GLU A 120 -2.30 23.30 6.72
N ILE A 121 -1.47 23.28 7.78
CA ILE A 121 -1.38 22.14 8.71
C ILE A 121 -2.71 21.86 9.42
N ARG A 122 -3.56 22.86 9.59
CA ARG A 122 -4.88 22.77 10.26
C ARG A 122 -5.89 21.94 9.47
N ILE A 123 -5.63 21.74 8.19
CA ILE A 123 -6.50 21.00 7.26
C ILE A 123 -6.16 19.50 7.30
N LEU A 124 -4.96 19.17 7.80
CA LEU A 124 -4.50 17.80 7.92
C LEU A 124 -5.02 17.18 9.19
N THR A 125 -5.27 15.89 9.12
CA THR A 125 -5.91 15.15 10.19
C THR A 125 -4.93 14.23 10.90
N GLN A 126 -5.25 13.93 12.15
CA GLN A 126 -4.67 12.80 12.86
C GLN A 126 -5.61 11.60 12.70
N PRO A 127 -5.05 10.38 12.57
CA PRO A 127 -5.86 9.20 12.26
C PRO A 127 -6.82 8.86 13.41
N ARG A 128 -6.37 8.97 14.67
CA ARG A 128 -7.17 8.70 15.88
C ARG A 128 -8.44 9.55 16.02
N THR A 129 -8.41 10.78 15.55
CA THR A 129 -9.58 11.68 15.63
C THR A 129 -10.51 11.54 14.43
N ASN A 130 -10.12 10.76 13.41
CA ASN A 130 -10.83 10.63 12.14
C ASN A 130 -11.05 9.15 11.73
N GLU A 131 -11.02 8.22 12.69
CA GLU A 131 -11.08 6.79 12.42
C GLU A 131 -12.33 6.39 11.64
N GLU A 132 -13.49 6.96 11.98
CA GLU A 132 -14.75 6.68 11.28
C GLU A 132 -14.74 7.16 9.81
N LYS A 133 -14.15 8.34 9.55
CA LYS A 133 -14.00 8.86 8.18
C LYS A 133 -13.09 7.93 7.37
N ILE A 134 -11.97 7.50 7.95
CA ILE A 134 -11.05 6.55 7.32
C ILE A 134 -11.75 5.22 7.04
N ARG A 135 -12.49 4.69 8.02
CA ARG A 135 -13.25 3.44 7.86
C ARG A 135 -14.33 3.55 6.78
N SER A 136 -15.03 4.68 6.70
CA SER A 136 -16.00 4.92 5.61
C SER A 136 -15.31 4.92 4.26
N GLN A 137 -14.20 5.64 4.14
CA GLN A 137 -13.42 5.73 2.92
C GLN A 137 -12.90 4.35 2.46
N ILE A 138 -12.34 3.54 3.37
CA ILE A 138 -11.86 2.19 3.05
C ILE A 138 -13.00 1.33 2.49
N ARG A 139 -14.18 1.38 3.12
CA ARG A 139 -15.37 0.63 2.67
C ARG A 139 -15.90 1.10 1.32
N GLU A 140 -16.05 2.42 1.15
CA GLU A 140 -16.55 3.04 -0.09
C GLU A 140 -15.64 2.74 -1.28
N LEU A 141 -14.32 2.84 -1.07
CA LEU A 141 -13.32 2.55 -2.08
C LEU A 141 -13.04 1.05 -2.25
N ARG A 142 -13.67 0.19 -1.42
CA ARG A 142 -13.48 -1.28 -1.39
C ARG A 142 -12.00 -1.67 -1.28
N VAL A 143 -11.27 -0.93 -0.48
CA VAL A 143 -9.83 -1.08 -0.29
C VAL A 143 -9.54 -2.30 0.60
N ARG A 144 -8.52 -3.06 0.21
CA ARG A 144 -7.98 -4.16 1.01
C ARG A 144 -6.50 -3.93 1.21
N CYS A 145 -6.12 -3.50 2.41
CA CYS A 145 -4.73 -3.44 2.82
C CYS A 145 -4.30 -4.84 3.24
N PHE A 146 -3.44 -5.47 2.44
CA PHE A 146 -2.81 -6.74 2.74
C PHE A 146 -1.40 -6.52 3.30
N LYS A 147 -0.89 -7.46 4.08
CA LYS A 147 0.49 -7.45 4.60
C LYS A 147 1.56 -7.46 3.51
N ALA A 148 1.22 -7.91 2.31
CA ALA A 148 2.08 -7.80 1.14
C ALA A 148 1.24 -7.59 -0.12
N PHE A 149 1.77 -6.79 -1.04
CA PHE A 149 1.12 -6.56 -2.33
C PHE A 149 1.33 -7.76 -3.24
N PRO A 150 0.25 -8.32 -3.83
CA PRO A 150 0.38 -9.44 -4.71
C PRO A 150 1.01 -9.05 -6.05
N ASP A 151 1.93 -9.90 -6.51
CA ASP A 151 2.49 -9.93 -7.84
C ASP A 151 1.59 -10.68 -8.82
N TYR A 152 0.95 -11.73 -8.31
CA TYR A 152 0.06 -12.61 -9.05
C TYR A 152 -1.25 -12.77 -8.28
N GLU A 153 -2.34 -12.97 -9.02
CA GLU A 153 -3.68 -13.16 -8.46
C GLU A 153 -4.28 -14.44 -9.05
N MET A 154 -4.80 -15.30 -8.19
CA MET A 154 -5.48 -16.55 -8.53
C MET A 154 -6.88 -16.53 -7.93
N TRP A 155 -7.89 -16.59 -8.80
CA TRP A 155 -9.29 -16.79 -8.41
C TRP A 155 -9.63 -18.27 -8.58
N GLU A 156 -9.98 -18.94 -7.48
CA GLU A 156 -10.30 -20.36 -7.50
C GLU A 156 -11.65 -20.58 -6.79
N ILE A 157 -12.46 -21.50 -7.34
CA ILE A 157 -13.77 -21.89 -6.79
C ILE A 157 -13.57 -23.24 -6.10
N GLY A 158 -13.67 -23.27 -4.77
CA GLY A 158 -13.35 -24.42 -3.91
C GLY A 158 -11.84 -24.70 -3.85
N VAL A 159 -11.26 -24.96 -2.67
CA VAL A 159 -9.87 -25.47 -2.57
C VAL A 159 -9.81 -26.96 -2.26
N ASP A 160 -10.95 -27.62 -2.02
CA ASP A 160 -11.08 -29.08 -1.98
C ASP A 160 -10.73 -29.76 -3.32
N CYS A 161 -10.57 -28.98 -4.39
CA CYS A 161 -10.01 -29.47 -5.64
C CYS A 161 -8.48 -29.50 -5.53
N ALA A 162 -7.89 -30.70 -5.49
CA ALA A 162 -6.43 -30.90 -5.58
C ALA A 162 -5.79 -30.09 -6.73
N ALA A 163 -6.54 -29.78 -7.79
CA ALA A 163 -6.08 -28.94 -8.89
C ALA A 163 -5.69 -27.51 -8.46
N VAL A 164 -6.31 -26.95 -7.41
CA VAL A 164 -5.97 -25.59 -6.92
C VAL A 164 -4.61 -25.58 -6.26
N LEU A 165 -4.33 -26.54 -5.37
CA LEU A 165 -3.01 -26.65 -4.74
C LEU A 165 -1.93 -27.06 -5.75
N VAL A 166 -2.27 -27.87 -6.76
CA VAL A 166 -1.37 -28.20 -7.87
C VAL A 166 -1.04 -26.95 -8.68
N ARG A 167 -2.05 -26.16 -9.08
CA ARG A 167 -1.83 -24.88 -9.79
C ARG A 167 -1.05 -23.88 -8.96
N LEU A 168 -1.34 -23.79 -7.66
CA LEU A 168 -0.57 -22.94 -6.76
C LEU A 168 0.90 -23.38 -6.73
N ASN A 169 1.17 -24.68 -6.64
CA ASN A 169 2.54 -25.21 -6.70
C ASN A 169 3.21 -24.90 -8.05
N GLU A 170 2.50 -25.08 -9.17
CA GLU A 170 3.01 -24.74 -10.50
C GLU A 170 3.39 -23.25 -10.59
N LEU A 171 2.50 -22.36 -10.13
CA LEU A 171 2.75 -20.92 -10.12
C LEU A 171 3.92 -20.58 -9.18
N VAL A 172 3.90 -21.04 -7.94
CA VAL A 172 4.97 -20.78 -6.96
C VAL A 172 6.32 -21.29 -7.46
N ASN A 173 6.36 -22.40 -8.22
CA ASN A 173 7.61 -22.88 -8.80
C ASN A 173 8.13 -21.99 -9.95
N GLN A 174 7.25 -21.29 -10.66
CA GLN A 174 7.61 -20.43 -11.79
C GLN A 174 8.01 -19.00 -11.38
N ILE A 175 7.48 -18.50 -10.26
CA ILE A 175 7.74 -17.12 -9.79
C ILE A 175 9.09 -17.00 -9.07
N ALA A 176 9.61 -15.78 -8.93
CA ALA A 176 10.85 -15.48 -8.23
C ALA A 176 10.68 -15.54 -6.70
N ILE A 177 11.79 -15.77 -5.98
CA ILE A 177 11.79 -15.74 -4.51
C ILE A 177 11.35 -14.35 -4.04
N ASN A 178 10.53 -14.32 -2.98
CA ASN A 178 9.82 -13.16 -2.42
C ASN A 178 8.63 -12.64 -3.22
N GLU A 179 8.32 -13.18 -4.41
CA GLU A 179 7.07 -12.83 -5.10
C GLU A 179 5.85 -13.38 -4.37
N VAL A 180 4.75 -12.63 -4.47
CA VAL A 180 3.55 -12.82 -3.67
C VAL A 180 2.36 -13.19 -4.55
N VAL A 181 1.68 -14.27 -4.19
CA VAL A 181 0.44 -14.74 -4.83
C VAL A 181 -0.73 -14.42 -3.92
N HIS A 182 -1.74 -13.73 -4.44
CA HIS A 182 -3.05 -13.58 -3.82
C HIS A 182 -3.99 -14.68 -4.31
N ILE A 183 -4.42 -15.54 -3.40
CA ILE A 183 -5.38 -16.60 -3.68
C ILE A 183 -6.72 -16.19 -3.10
N ILE A 184 -7.79 -16.43 -3.84
CA ILE A 184 -9.16 -16.19 -3.41
C ILE A 184 -9.90 -17.51 -3.53
N SER A 185 -10.49 -17.98 -2.43
CA SER A 185 -11.25 -19.22 -2.35
C SER A 185 -12.61 -18.98 -1.71
N ASP A 186 -13.66 -19.68 -2.13
CA ASP A 186 -14.97 -19.68 -1.47
C ASP A 186 -15.21 -20.91 -0.57
N ASP A 187 -14.16 -21.71 -0.34
CA ASP A 187 -14.21 -22.93 0.47
C ASP A 187 -14.14 -22.62 1.97
N PRO A 188 -15.06 -23.16 2.78
CA PRO A 188 -15.05 -22.96 4.23
C PRO A 188 -13.88 -23.62 4.97
N THR A 189 -13.13 -24.52 4.34
CA THR A 189 -12.00 -25.26 4.94
C THR A 189 -10.62 -24.79 4.44
N ALA A 190 -10.58 -23.74 3.63
CA ALA A 190 -9.37 -23.30 2.94
C ALA A 190 -8.21 -22.92 3.86
N ASP A 191 -8.52 -22.43 5.05
CA ASP A 191 -7.54 -22.07 6.07
C ASP A 191 -6.74 -23.29 6.55
N ILE A 192 -7.41 -24.41 6.81
CA ILE A 192 -6.78 -25.66 7.26
C ILE A 192 -5.88 -26.21 6.14
N GLU A 193 -6.36 -26.23 4.91
CA GLU A 193 -5.63 -26.76 3.76
C GLU A 193 -4.40 -25.91 3.41
N MET A 194 -4.50 -24.58 3.49
CA MET A 194 -3.36 -23.68 3.27
C MET A 194 -2.29 -23.81 4.35
N VAL A 195 -2.67 -24.07 5.61
CA VAL A 195 -1.71 -24.39 6.69
C VAL A 195 -0.99 -25.69 6.40
N ARG A 196 -1.72 -26.76 6.07
CA ARG A 196 -1.12 -28.07 5.71
C ARG A 196 -0.19 -27.96 4.51
N TRP A 197 -0.61 -27.24 3.47
CA TRP A 197 0.20 -26.96 2.29
C TRP A 197 1.49 -26.21 2.63
N SER A 198 1.41 -25.20 3.51
CA SER A 198 2.57 -24.44 3.99
C SER A 198 3.57 -25.36 4.71
N ASP A 199 3.09 -26.22 5.61
CA ASP A 199 3.93 -27.17 6.35
C ASP A 199 4.62 -28.18 5.42
N GLN A 200 3.91 -28.69 4.41
CA GLN A 200 4.43 -29.68 3.47
C GLN A 200 5.45 -29.09 2.50
N THR A 201 5.15 -27.91 1.97
CA THR A 201 5.99 -27.28 0.94
C THR A 201 7.11 -26.43 1.54
N GLY A 202 6.92 -25.91 2.76
CA GLY A 202 7.78 -24.92 3.40
C GLY A 202 7.69 -23.53 2.76
N GLN A 203 6.63 -23.25 1.99
CA GLN A 203 6.33 -21.91 1.48
C GLN A 203 5.56 -21.09 2.52
N GLY A 204 5.57 -19.76 2.43
CA GLY A 204 5.04 -18.89 3.49
C GLY A 204 3.62 -18.39 3.19
N VAL A 205 2.66 -18.68 4.07
CA VAL A 205 1.36 -18.00 4.09
C VAL A 205 1.48 -16.79 5.03
N LEU A 206 1.52 -15.57 4.46
CA LEU A 206 1.72 -14.33 5.21
C LEU A 206 0.44 -13.84 5.91
N GLU A 207 -0.70 -14.08 5.27
CA GLU A 207 -2.00 -13.62 5.73
C GLU A 207 -3.10 -14.55 5.21
N SER A 208 -4.11 -14.79 6.03
CA SER A 208 -5.39 -15.40 5.68
C SER A 208 -6.50 -14.48 6.19
N ARG A 209 -7.48 -14.16 5.33
CA ARG A 209 -8.53 -13.21 5.66
C ARG A 209 -9.89 -13.63 5.09
N PRO A 210 -10.87 -13.98 5.93
CA PRO A 210 -12.24 -14.20 5.48
C PRO A 210 -12.94 -12.88 5.14
N GLU A 211 -13.69 -12.85 4.04
CA GLU A 211 -14.50 -11.73 3.57
C GLU A 211 -15.82 -12.25 2.96
N GLY A 212 -16.88 -12.23 3.78
CA GLY A 212 -18.17 -12.76 3.37
C GLY A 212 -18.10 -14.28 3.16
N LYS A 213 -18.27 -14.73 1.91
CA LYS A 213 -18.15 -16.14 1.53
C LYS A 213 -16.76 -16.50 0.99
N LEU A 214 -15.88 -15.52 0.85
CA LEU A 214 -14.55 -15.72 0.29
C LEU A 214 -13.51 -15.71 1.41
N THR A 215 -12.40 -16.38 1.19
CA THR A 215 -11.19 -16.33 2.00
C THR A 215 -10.03 -15.96 1.09
N HIS A 216 -9.32 -14.90 1.48
CA HIS A 216 -8.15 -14.40 0.78
C HIS A 216 -6.89 -14.90 1.46
N PHE A 217 -5.94 -15.41 0.70
CA PHE A 217 -4.62 -15.83 1.19
C PHE A 217 -3.52 -15.04 0.48
N ILE A 218 -2.54 -14.60 1.24
CA ILE A 218 -1.33 -13.97 0.71
C ILE A 218 -0.18 -14.95 0.92
N VAL A 219 0.29 -15.52 -0.18
CA VAL A 219 1.36 -16.53 -0.19
C VAL A 219 2.63 -15.89 -0.73
N ARG A 220 3.76 -16.10 -0.07
CA ARG A 220 5.08 -15.66 -0.56
C ARG A 220 5.94 -16.87 -0.86
N LYS A 221 6.62 -16.84 -2.01
CA LYS A 221 7.69 -17.80 -2.29
C LYS A 221 8.87 -17.55 -1.37
N VAL A 222 9.22 -18.53 -0.54
CA VAL A 222 10.33 -18.44 0.42
C VAL A 222 11.58 -19.16 -0.10
N LYS A 223 11.42 -20.23 -0.88
CA LYS A 223 12.50 -21.05 -1.43
C LYS A 223 12.16 -21.53 -2.83
#